data_AF-A0A7V5UF53-F1
#
_entry.id   AF-A0A7V5UF53-F1
#
_cell.length_a   1.000
_cell.length_b   1.000
_cell.length_c   1.000
_cell.angle_alpha   90.00
_cell.angle_beta   90.00
_cell.angle_gamma   90.00
#
_symmetry.space_group_name_H-M   'P 1'
#
loop_
_entity.id
_entity.type
_entity.pdbx_description
1 polymer ?
#
loop_
_entity_poly.entity_id
_entity_poly.type
_entity_poly.pdbx_seq_one_letter_code
_entity_poly.pdbx_strand_id
1 'polypeptide(L)' 'MKQVLASDLLDKQIAAFGTVSVCAWCKKVKVGGSDVWVAVPPEQTKGVFPLISHGICPSCRAAMAADAGN' A
#
# COMPACT_ATOMS: atom_id res chain seq x y z
N MET A 1 16.05 -2.61 -18.59
CA MET A 1 15.38 -1.86 -17.50
C MET A 1 15.02 -2.88 -16.42
N LYS A 2 15.62 -2.81 -15.22
CA LYS A 2 15.26 -3.73 -14.12
C LYS A 2 13.88 -3.31 -13.59
N GLN A 3 12.87 -4.15 -13.79
CA GLN A 3 11.60 -3.98 -13.07
C GLN A 3 11.92 -4.10 -11.58
N VAL A 4 11.76 -3.01 -10.83
CA VAL A 4 11.77 -3.06 -9.37
C VAL A 4 10.50 -3.82 -8.98
N LEU A 5 10.67 -5.01 -8.39
CA LEU A 5 9.52 -5.84 -8.03
C LEU A 5 8.82 -5.20 -6.81
N ALA A 6 7.50 -5.34 -6.75
CA ALA A 6 6.70 -4.83 -5.65
C ALA A 6 7.15 -5.39 -4.27
N SER A 7 7.75 -6.58 -4.27
CA SER A 7 8.42 -7.21 -3.12
C SER A 7 9.61 -6.40 -2.62
N ASP A 8 10.47 -5.92 -3.51
CA ASP A 8 11.66 -5.16 -3.13
C ASP A 8 11.30 -3.83 -2.45
N LEU A 9 10.17 -3.24 -2.86
CA LEU A 9 9.63 -2.02 -2.25
C LEU A 9 8.98 -2.30 -0.90
N LEU A 10 8.30 -3.44 -0.76
CA LEU A 10 7.69 -3.88 0.48
C LEU A 10 8.76 -4.17 1.55
N ASP A 11 9.80 -4.92 1.18
CA ASP A 11 10.91 -5.27 2.07
C ASP A 11 11.65 -4.03 2.54
N LYS A 12 11.90 -3.07 1.64
CA LYS A 12 12.50 -1.78 1.99
C LYS A 12 11.60 -0.96 2.92
N GLN A 13 10.29 -1.01 2.75
CA GLN A 13 9.35 -0.29 3.62
C GLN A 13 9.37 -0.87 5.03
N ILE A 14 9.31 -2.19 5.15
CA ILE A 14 9.39 -2.89 6.44
C ILE A 14 10.73 -2.57 7.12
N ALA A 15 11.84 -2.67 6.38
CA ALA A 15 13.17 -2.38 6.91
C ALA A 15 13.33 -0.92 7.36
N ALA A 16 12.72 0.03 6.65
CA ALA A 16 12.87 1.46 6.93
C ALA A 16 11.92 1.98 8.04
N PHE A 17 10.69 1.46 8.12
CA PHE A 17 9.64 2.04 8.98
C PHE A 17 9.07 1.04 10.00
N GLY A 18 9.47 -0.23 9.95
CA GLY A 18 8.96 -1.29 10.81
C GLY A 18 7.48 -1.64 10.59
N THR A 19 6.79 -0.91 9.71
CA THR A 19 5.36 -1.08 9.41
C THR A 19 5.06 -0.77 7.96
N VAL A 20 3.93 -1.29 7.50
CA VAL A 20 3.43 -1.09 6.14
C VAL A 20 1.99 -0.57 6.23
N SER A 21 1.63 0.45 5.44
CA SER A 21 0.24 0.90 5.35
C SER A 21 -0.45 0.29 4.14
N VAL A 22 -1.61 -0.32 4.36
CA VAL A 22 -2.45 -0.93 3.32
C VAL A 22 -3.75 -0.13 3.18
N CYS A 23 -4.17 0.08 1.94
CA CYS A 23 -5.44 0.72 1.64
C CYS A 23 -6.57 -0.24 1.99
N ALA A 24 -7.45 0.15 2.91
CA ALA A 24 -8.56 -0.68 3.35
C ALA A 24 -9.51 -1.05 2.20
N TRP A 25 -9.61 -0.19 1.19
CA TRP A 25 -10.48 -0.36 0.02
C TRP A 25 -9.84 -1.22 -1.08
N CYS A 26 -8.76 -0.74 -1.72
CA CYS A 26 -8.18 -1.40 -2.88
C CYS A 26 -6.96 -2.29 -2.58
N LYS A 27 -6.60 -2.47 -1.30
CA LYS A 27 -5.48 -3.31 -0.83
C LYS A 27 -4.09 -2.93 -1.36
N LYS A 28 -3.95 -1.78 -2.02
CA LYS A 28 -2.65 -1.21 -2.38
C LYS A 28 -1.84 -0.86 -1.14
N VAL A 29 -0.53 -0.94 -1.24
CA VAL A 29 0.43 -0.66 -0.16
C VAL A 29 1.09 0.69 -0.37
N LYS A 30 1.22 1.49 0.69
CA LYS A 30 2.01 2.72 0.69
C LYS A 30 3.49 2.40 0.73
N VAL A 31 4.25 2.93 -0.23
CA VAL A 31 5.70 2.72 -0.35
C VAL A 31 6.47 4.04 -0.23
N GLY A 32 7.55 4.01 0.53
CA GLY A 32 8.33 5.18 0.92
C GLY A 32 7.60 6.09 1.92
N GLY A 33 8.24 7.22 2.27
CA GLY A 33 7.59 8.34 2.96
C GLY A 33 6.64 9.16 2.08
N SER A 34 6.49 8.79 0.80
CA SER A 34 5.65 9.46 -0.19
C SER A 34 4.22 8.91 -0.24
N ASP A 35 3.27 9.67 -0.79
CA ASP A 35 1.88 9.24 -1.03
C ASP A 35 1.71 8.30 -2.25
N VAL A 36 2.71 7.47 -2.51
CA VAL A 36 2.70 6.48 -3.59
C VAL A 36 2.13 5.17 -3.07
N TRP A 37 1.10 4.67 -3.76
CA TRP A 37 0.41 3.42 -3.42
C TRP A 37 0.50 2.43 -4.58
N VAL A 38 1.06 1.24 -4.33
CA VAL A 38 1.30 0.22 -5.35
C VAL A 38 0.50 -1.05 -5.09
N ALA A 39 0.11 -1.74 -6.15
CA ALA A 39 -0.47 -3.06 -6.03
C ALA A 39 0.64 -4.06 -5.72
N VAL A 40 0.45 -4.85 -4.67
CA VAL A 40 1.37 -5.92 -4.28
C VAL A 40 0.61 -7.24 -4.42
N PRO A 41 1.16 -8.23 -5.13
CA PRO A 41 0.56 -9.56 -5.19
C PRO A 41 0.35 -10.12 -3.78
N PRO A 42 -0.80 -10.76 -3.49
CA PRO A 42 -1.11 -11.27 -2.15
C PRO A 42 -0.06 -12.29 -1.66
N GLU A 43 0.56 -13.03 -2.58
CA GLU A 43 1.69 -13.94 -2.35
C GLU A 43 2.86 -13.25 -1.62
N GLN A 44 3.11 -11.98 -1.92
CA GLN A 44 4.23 -11.19 -1.38
C GLN A 44 3.89 -10.54 -0.03
N THR A 45 2.64 -10.63 0.41
CA THR A 45 2.19 -10.10 1.72
C THR A 45 2.20 -11.17 2.83
N LYS A 46 2.49 -12.44 2.48
CA LYS A 46 2.61 -13.55 3.43
C LYS A 46 3.77 -13.27 4.39
N GLY A 47 3.47 -13.12 5.68
CA GLY A 47 4.45 -12.87 6.75
C GLY A 47 4.51 -11.43 7.25
N VAL A 48 3.89 -10.47 6.54
CA VAL A 48 3.93 -9.04 6.91
C VAL A 48 2.75 -8.61 7.78
N PHE A 49 1.73 -9.47 7.92
CA PHE A 49 0.48 -9.20 8.63
C PHE A 49 0.58 -8.48 9.99
N PRO A 50 1.48 -8.86 10.91
CA PRO A 50 1.56 -8.18 12.21
C PRO A 50 2.09 -6.73 12.12
N LEU A 51 2.63 -6.31 10.98
CA LEU A 51 3.22 -4.98 10.76
C LEU A 51 2.33 -4.08 9.89
N ILE A 52 1.07 -4.47 9.64
CA ILE A 52 0.17 -3.75 8.73
C ILE A 52 -0.70 -2.74 9.49
N SER A 53 -0.59 -1.47 9.11
CA SER A 53 -1.54 -0.41 9.41
C SER A 53 -2.52 -0.21 8.26
N HIS A 54 -3.73 0.31 8.54
CA HIS A 54 -4.74 0.55 7.52
C HIS A 54 -4.93 2.06 7.28
N GLY A 55 -5.14 2.42 6.02
CA GLY A 55 -5.48 3.79 5.59
C GLY A 55 -6.33 3.79 4.32
N ILE A 56 -6.61 4.97 3.76
CA ILE A 56 -7.29 5.12 2.46
C ILE A 56 -6.36 5.87 1.51
N CYS A 57 -6.04 5.26 0.36
CA CYS A 57 -5.20 5.90 -0.65
C CYS A 57 -5.95 7.06 -1.35
N PRO A 58 -5.22 8.04 -1.93
CA PRO A 58 -5.83 9.19 -2.59
C PRO A 58 -6.87 8.83 -3.66
N SER A 59 -6.61 7.79 -4.46
CA SER A 59 -7.55 7.36 -5.51
C SER A 59 -8.86 6.85 -4.93
N CYS A 60 -8.82 6.07 -3.85
CA CYS A 60 -10.02 5.59 -3.18
C CYS A 60 -10.73 6.72 -2.42
N ARG A 61 -9.97 7.64 -1.81
CA ARG A 61 -10.56 8.83 -1.18
C ARG A 61 -11.34 9.68 -2.17
N ALA A 62 -10.78 9.91 -3.37
CA ALA A 62 -11.45 10.64 -4.43
C ALA A 62 -12.71 9.93 -4.93
N ALA A 63 -12.65 8.61 -5.13
CA ALA A 63 -13.81 7.81 -5.53
C ALA A 63 -14.94 7.87 -4.48
N MET A 64 -14.61 7.67 -3.20
CA MET A 64 -15.59 7.74 -2.12
C MET A 64 -16.22 9.13 -1.98
N ALA A 65 -15.45 10.20 -2.23
CA ALA A 65 -15.98 11.56 -2.21
C ALA A 65 -16.93 11.83 -3.38
N ALA A 66 -16.69 11.23 -4.55
CA ALA A 66 -17.59 11.32 -5.69
C ALA A 66 -18.92 10.57 -5.42
N ASP A 67 -18.85 9.42 -4.74
CA ASP A 67 -20.05 8.65 -4.37
C ASP A 67 -20.93 9.37 -3.32
N ALA A 68 -20.34 10.22 -2.47
CA ALA A 68 -21.08 10.98 -1.45
C ALA A 68 -21.80 12.23 -1.99
N GLY A 69 -21.59 12.57 -3.27
CA GLY A 69 -22.22 13.72 -3.94
C GLY A 69 -23.43 13.37 -4.82
N ASN A 70 -23.84 12.10 -4.86
CA ASN A 70 -25.07 11.59 -5.49
C ASN A 70 -26.15 11.32 -4.44
#